data_AF-A0A7T5R2V8-F1
#
_entry.id   AF-A0A7T5R2V8-F1
#
_cell.length_a   1.000
_cell.length_b   1.000
_cell.length_c   1.000
_cell.angle_alpha   90.00
_cell.angle_beta   90.00
_cell.angle_gamma   90.00
#
_symmetry.space_group_name_H-M   'P 1'
#
loop_
_entity.id
_entity.type
_entity.pdbx_description
1 polymer ?
#
loop_
_entity_poly.entity_id
_entity_poly.type
_entity_poly.pdbx_seq_one_letter_code
_entity_poly.pdbx_strand_id
1 'polypeptide(L)'
;MNIPDHLFETALQAIQQKTFYQYYWQTFDVVRADTKELRERVFRLRYEVFCKENHFEIPADGAELECDAYDGRAQHFLMLHRESGADAGTLRVFLPDSDNPQESFPLQNQCDHPLLMIDTKIMNMAEISRFCMAKKFRQRPLDGRILPAYYEAEKEIDKNPLGQFFRRRIPYAPLGLLRVAFETALDSNIPDMVVALDPTNFRSMKRIGLSYRVLGPRIDVHGTQQPIVFNIKHVLDNMAMENPECWEIVSDQGRLHKKANTIAQNEWHDSVFDEDCREMIMKKLI
;
A
#
# COMPACT_ATOMS: atom_id res chain seq x y z
N MET A 1 38.29 10.84 -24.07
CA MET A 1 38.30 10.56 -22.62
C MET A 1 37.55 9.25 -22.45
N ASN A 2 38.21 8.14 -22.09
CA ASN A 2 37.52 6.87 -21.87
C ASN A 2 36.80 6.96 -20.52
N ILE A 3 35.48 6.96 -20.55
CA ILE A 3 34.65 6.81 -19.35
C ILE A 3 34.79 5.34 -18.93
N PRO A 4 35.23 5.04 -17.69
CA PRO A 4 35.22 3.68 -17.16
C PRO A 4 33.84 3.04 -17.31
N ASP A 5 33.77 1.78 -17.77
CA ASP A 5 32.51 1.08 -18.03
C ASP A 5 31.54 1.10 -16.84
N HIS A 6 32.05 1.00 -15.61
CA HIS A 6 31.22 1.08 -14.40
C HIS A 6 30.53 2.44 -14.21
N LEU A 7 31.18 3.55 -14.57
CA LEU A 7 30.58 4.89 -14.50
C LEU A 7 29.52 5.06 -15.58
N PHE A 8 29.73 4.49 -16.77
CA PHE A 8 28.75 4.51 -17.85
C PHE A 8 27.49 3.69 -17.49
N GLU A 9 27.66 2.48 -16.96
CA GLU A 9 26.55 1.66 -16.47
C GLU A 9 25.77 2.34 -15.34
N THR A 10 26.47 2.94 -14.37
CA THR A 10 25.82 3.69 -13.29
C THR A 10 25.01 4.87 -13.84
N ALA A 11 25.56 5.60 -14.82
CA ALA A 11 24.85 6.71 -15.46
C ALA A 11 23.61 6.23 -16.25
N LEU A 12 23.71 5.10 -16.96
CA LEU A 12 22.57 4.50 -17.66
C LEU A 12 21.47 4.09 -16.68
N GLN A 13 21.82 3.45 -15.57
CA GLN A 13 20.87 3.08 -14.51
C GLN A 13 20.17 4.30 -13.93
N ALA A 14 20.92 5.35 -13.60
CA ALA A 14 20.34 6.60 -13.08
C ALA A 14 19.40 7.29 -14.09
N ILE A 15 19.72 7.25 -15.38
CA ILE A 15 18.83 7.77 -16.44
C ILE A 15 17.56 6.93 -16.54
N GLN A 16 17.68 5.60 -16.52
CA GLN A 16 16.53 4.69 -16.58
C GLN A 16 15.58 4.90 -15.39
N GLN A 17 16.12 4.97 -14.18
CA GLN A 17 15.39 5.26 -12.95
C GLN A 17 14.66 6.60 -13.01
N LYS A 18 15.37 7.68 -13.34
CA LYS A 18 14.76 9.01 -13.50
C LYS A 18 13.63 9.01 -14.53
N THR A 19 13.83 8.29 -15.63
CA THR A 19 12.80 8.15 -16.68
C THR A 19 11.60 7.36 -16.18
N PHE A 20 11.81 6.30 -15.38
CA PHE A 20 10.76 5.52 -14.75
C PHE A 20 9.90 6.37 -13.79
N TYR A 21 10.54 7.10 -12.87
CA TYR A 21 9.84 7.98 -11.93
C TYR A 21 8.98 9.01 -12.65
N GLN A 22 9.54 9.68 -13.66
CA GLN A 22 8.83 10.69 -14.44
C GLN A 22 7.65 10.08 -15.20
N TYR A 23 7.86 8.93 -15.86
CA TYR A 23 6.81 8.26 -16.60
C TYR A 23 5.66 7.79 -15.69
N TYR A 24 5.99 7.28 -14.50
CA TYR A 24 4.99 6.86 -13.52
C TYR A 24 4.06 8.02 -13.14
N TRP A 25 4.60 9.18 -12.77
CA TRP A 25 3.81 10.35 -12.37
C TRP A 25 3.19 11.13 -13.55
N GLN A 26 3.61 10.86 -14.79
CA GLN A 26 2.88 11.26 -15.98
C GLN A 26 1.65 10.38 -16.23
N THR A 27 1.71 9.11 -15.80
CA THR A 27 0.65 8.12 -16.01
C THR A 27 -0.40 8.16 -14.91
N PHE A 28 0.04 8.24 -13.65
CA PHE A 28 -0.83 8.19 -12.47
C PHE A 28 -0.75 9.47 -11.64
N ASP A 29 -1.85 9.77 -10.97
CA ASP A 29 -1.94 10.76 -9.91
C ASP A 29 -2.61 10.14 -8.68
N VAL A 30 -2.34 10.67 -7.49
CA VAL A 30 -3.00 10.23 -6.27
C VAL A 30 -3.46 11.44 -5.49
N VAL A 31 -4.76 11.50 -5.23
CA VAL A 31 -5.40 12.61 -4.53
C VAL A 31 -6.03 12.13 -3.24
N ARG A 32 -5.99 12.96 -2.20
CA ARG A 32 -6.79 12.74 -0.99
C ARG A 32 -8.25 13.02 -1.31
N ALA A 33 -9.15 12.12 -0.92
CA ALA A 33 -10.59 12.28 -1.09
C ALA A 33 -11.19 13.03 0.12
N ASP A 34 -10.93 14.33 0.17
CA ASP A 34 -11.40 15.26 1.21
C ASP A 34 -12.67 16.03 0.80
N THR A 35 -13.02 16.04 -0.49
CA THR A 35 -14.29 16.56 -0.98
C THR A 35 -15.37 15.49 -1.06
N LYS A 36 -16.64 15.90 -1.08
CA LYS A 36 -17.78 14.98 -1.23
C LYS A 36 -17.68 14.22 -2.56
N GLU A 37 -17.30 14.91 -3.63
CA GLU A 37 -17.21 14.36 -4.98
C GLU A 37 -16.11 13.29 -5.08
N LEU A 38 -14.94 13.53 -4.46
CA LEU A 38 -13.86 12.54 -4.45
C LEU A 38 -14.21 11.34 -3.56
N ARG A 39 -14.89 11.55 -2.44
CA ARG A 39 -15.37 10.45 -1.57
C ARG A 39 -16.39 9.57 -2.29
N GLU A 40 -17.35 10.16 -3.00
CA GLU A 40 -18.31 9.41 -3.79
C GLU A 40 -17.61 8.53 -4.86
N ARG A 41 -16.56 9.04 -5.51
CA ARG A 41 -15.74 8.24 -6.46
C ARG A 41 -15.03 7.08 -5.77
N VAL A 42 -14.43 7.30 -4.60
CA VAL A 42 -13.82 6.23 -3.79
C VAL A 42 -14.85 5.16 -3.43
N PHE A 43 -16.02 5.55 -2.91
CA PHE A 43 -17.06 4.61 -2.50
C PHE A 43 -17.67 3.85 -3.68
N ARG A 44 -17.79 4.49 -4.84
CA ARG A 44 -18.21 3.81 -6.08
C ARG A 44 -17.18 2.81 -6.57
N LEU A 45 -15.89 3.18 -6.56
CA LEU A 45 -14.83 2.24 -6.93
C LEU A 45 -14.78 1.04 -5.97
N ARG A 46 -14.95 1.28 -4.67
CA ARG A 46 -15.07 0.21 -3.67
C ARG A 46 -16.27 -0.68 -3.94
N TYR A 47 -17.44 -0.11 -4.25
CA TYR A 47 -18.63 -0.88 -4.63
C TYR A 47 -18.38 -1.82 -5.82
N GLU A 48 -17.75 -1.31 -6.87
CA GLU A 48 -17.43 -2.12 -8.07
C GLU A 48 -16.52 -3.31 -7.72
N VAL A 49 -15.56 -3.13 -6.80
CA VAL A 49 -14.61 -4.18 -6.42
C VAL A 49 -15.17 -5.11 -5.33
N PHE A 50 -15.62 -4.58 -4.20
CA PHE A 50 -15.99 -5.36 -3.03
C PHE A 50 -17.41 -5.94 -3.14
N CYS A 51 -18.38 -5.22 -3.71
CA CYS A 51 -19.76 -5.69 -3.83
C CYS A 51 -20.01 -6.42 -5.16
N LYS A 52 -19.75 -5.75 -6.29
CA LYS A 52 -20.11 -6.28 -7.63
C LYS A 52 -19.22 -7.41 -8.09
N GLU A 53 -17.90 -7.27 -7.94
CA GLU A 53 -16.97 -8.28 -8.45
C GLU A 53 -16.77 -9.45 -7.48
N ASN A 54 -16.58 -9.17 -6.20
CA ASN A 54 -16.19 -10.19 -5.23
C ASN A 54 -17.31 -10.65 -4.30
N HIS A 55 -18.44 -9.92 -4.26
CA HIS A 55 -19.58 -10.21 -3.39
C HIS A 55 -19.21 -10.31 -1.90
N PHE A 56 -18.19 -9.54 -1.50
CA PHE A 56 -17.70 -9.49 -0.14
C PHE A 56 -18.57 -8.60 0.76
N GLU A 57 -19.25 -7.62 0.17
CA GLU A 57 -20.09 -6.65 0.87
C GLU A 57 -21.45 -6.54 0.19
N ILE A 58 -22.49 -6.33 1.01
CA ILE A 58 -23.84 -6.05 0.53
C ILE A 58 -24.04 -4.54 0.57
N PRO A 59 -24.22 -3.87 -0.58
CA PRO A 59 -24.46 -2.44 -0.60
C PRO A 59 -25.78 -2.11 0.11
N ALA A 60 -25.92 -0.87 0.58
CA ALA A 60 -27.23 -0.37 0.98
C ALA A 60 -28.20 -0.40 -0.22
N ASP A 61 -29.47 -0.72 0.04
CA ASP A 61 -30.49 -0.88 -1.00
C ASP A 61 -30.53 0.32 -1.96
N GLY A 62 -30.33 0.05 -3.25
CA GLY A 62 -30.37 1.05 -4.33
C GLY A 62 -29.15 1.97 -4.45
N ALA A 63 -28.15 1.86 -3.56
CA ALA A 63 -26.93 2.66 -3.61
C ALA A 63 -25.78 1.89 -4.31
N GLU A 64 -25.21 2.47 -5.36
CA GLU A 64 -23.98 1.95 -5.99
C GLU A 64 -22.71 2.46 -5.29
N LEU A 65 -22.71 2.46 -3.96
CA LEU A 65 -21.64 2.96 -3.11
C LEU A 65 -21.37 1.95 -1.98
N GLU A 66 -20.10 1.64 -1.72
CA GLU A 66 -19.69 0.86 -0.55
C GLU A 66 -19.13 1.82 0.51
N CYS A 67 -19.84 1.90 1.62
CA CYS A 67 -19.47 2.66 2.81
C CYS A 67 -19.67 1.80 4.05
N ASP A 68 -18.78 1.91 5.03
CA ASP A 68 -18.89 1.28 6.33
C ASP A 68 -18.86 2.31 7.48
N ALA A 69 -19.09 1.84 8.71
CA ALA A 69 -19.14 2.69 9.90
C ALA A 69 -17.82 3.43 10.21
N TYR A 70 -16.70 2.96 9.67
CA TYR A 70 -15.38 3.51 9.96
C TYR A 70 -14.97 4.62 8.98
N ASP A 71 -15.69 4.78 7.87
CA ASP A 71 -15.32 5.71 6.80
C ASP A 71 -15.24 7.18 7.22
N GLY A 72 -15.99 7.58 8.26
CA GLY A 72 -15.98 8.94 8.78
C GLY A 72 -14.65 9.34 9.46
N ARG A 73 -13.92 8.37 10.01
CA ARG A 73 -12.68 8.60 10.79
C ARG A 73 -11.42 8.32 9.97
N ALA A 74 -11.57 7.75 8.78
CA ALA A 74 -10.46 7.36 7.92
C ALA A 74 -10.03 8.47 6.95
N GLN A 75 -8.76 8.43 6.55
CA GLN A 75 -8.29 9.17 5.38
C GLN A 75 -8.41 8.29 4.14
N HIS A 76 -9.00 8.84 3.08
CA HIS A 76 -9.25 8.15 1.82
C HIS A 76 -8.39 8.72 0.71
N PHE A 77 -7.86 7.85 -0.13
CA PHE A 77 -7.02 8.24 -1.26
C PHE A 77 -7.54 7.59 -2.53
N LEU A 78 -7.60 8.39 -3.60
CA LEU A 78 -8.03 7.96 -4.92
C LEU A 78 -6.85 8.10 -5.89
N MET A 79 -6.54 7.01 -6.58
CA MET A 79 -5.58 7.01 -7.68
C MET A 79 -6.31 7.24 -8.99
N LEU A 80 -5.77 8.15 -9.80
CA LEU A 80 -6.29 8.56 -11.09
C LEU A 80 -5.33 8.13 -12.19
N HIS A 81 -5.85 7.62 -13.29
CA HIS A 81 -5.10 7.49 -14.53
C HIS A 81 -5.22 8.79 -15.33
N ARG A 82 -4.10 9.47 -15.57
CA ARG A 82 -4.07 10.84 -16.10
C ARG A 82 -4.60 10.91 -17.54
N GLU A 83 -4.22 9.95 -18.39
CA GLU A 83 -4.60 9.95 -19.80
C GLU A 83 -6.11 9.76 -19.99
N SER A 84 -6.72 8.81 -19.27
CA SER A 84 -8.16 8.51 -19.41
C SER A 84 -9.06 9.21 -18.39
N GLY A 85 -8.49 9.90 -17.39
CA GLY A 85 -9.22 10.50 -16.28
C GLY A 85 -9.89 9.51 -15.33
N ALA A 86 -9.63 8.21 -15.49
CA ALA A 86 -10.34 7.16 -14.79
C ALA A 86 -9.84 6.92 -13.36
N ASP A 87 -10.77 6.46 -12.51
CA ASP A 87 -10.46 5.95 -11.18
C ASP A 87 -9.71 4.61 -11.30
N ALA A 88 -8.44 4.61 -10.90
CA ALA A 88 -7.54 3.48 -11.08
C ALA A 88 -7.43 2.60 -9.85
N GLY A 89 -7.51 3.18 -8.66
CA GLY A 89 -7.37 2.47 -7.40
C GLY A 89 -7.73 3.35 -6.21
N THR A 90 -7.83 2.73 -5.04
CA THR A 90 -8.12 3.43 -3.79
C THR A 90 -7.42 2.74 -2.63
N LEU A 91 -7.16 3.51 -1.58
CA LEU A 91 -6.61 3.05 -0.32
C LEU A 91 -7.18 3.89 0.83
N ARG A 92 -7.44 3.25 1.96
CA ARG A 92 -7.92 3.88 3.19
C ARG A 92 -6.87 3.74 4.30
N VAL A 93 -6.62 4.82 5.04
CA VAL A 93 -5.68 4.86 6.18
C VAL A 93 -6.41 5.27 7.45
N PHE A 94 -6.20 4.52 8.53
CA PHE A 94 -6.55 4.93 9.89
C PHE A 94 -5.30 5.33 10.66
N LEU A 95 -5.38 6.49 11.31
CA LEU A 95 -4.45 6.89 12.36
C LEU A 95 -5.02 6.43 13.71
N PRO A 96 -4.18 6.23 14.74
CA PRO A 96 -4.64 5.79 16.04
C PRO A 96 -5.48 6.88 16.70
N ASP A 97 -6.50 6.44 17.41
CA ASP A 97 -7.36 7.31 18.21
C ASP A 97 -6.78 7.37 19.63
N SER A 98 -6.31 8.56 20.05
CA SER A 98 -5.73 8.74 21.38
C SER A 98 -6.75 8.61 22.50
N ASP A 99 -8.02 8.90 22.22
CA ASP A 99 -9.08 8.84 23.23
C ASP A 99 -9.60 7.41 23.38
N ASN A 100 -9.55 6.61 22.32
CA ASN A 100 -9.98 5.21 22.31
C ASN A 100 -9.02 4.29 21.53
N PRO A 101 -7.80 4.02 22.05
CA PRO A 101 -6.80 3.23 21.32
C PRO A 101 -7.30 1.84 20.90
N GLN A 102 -8.11 1.18 21.72
CA GLN A 102 -8.67 -0.16 21.42
C GLN A 102 -9.71 -0.17 20.28
N GLU A 103 -10.20 0.99 19.85
CA GLU A 103 -11.17 1.16 18.75
C GLU A 103 -10.57 1.94 17.57
N SER A 104 -9.24 2.06 17.53
CA SER A 104 -8.51 2.78 16.48
C SER A 104 -8.73 2.17 15.10
N PHE A 105 -8.74 0.84 15.03
CA PHE A 105 -8.57 0.07 13.80
C PHE A 105 -9.68 -0.96 13.61
N PRO A 106 -10.39 -0.99 12.47
CA PRO A 106 -11.25 -2.11 12.10
C PRO A 106 -10.62 -3.49 12.35
N LEU A 107 -9.31 -3.64 12.13
CA LEU A 107 -8.61 -4.91 12.32
C LEU A 107 -8.63 -5.42 13.78
N GLN A 108 -8.75 -4.54 14.78
CA GLN A 108 -8.84 -4.94 16.20
C GLN A 108 -10.09 -5.78 16.50
N ASN A 109 -11.17 -5.57 15.75
CA ASN A 109 -12.41 -6.34 15.87
C ASN A 109 -12.33 -7.73 15.21
N GLN A 110 -11.31 -7.97 14.39
CA GLN A 110 -11.20 -9.17 13.53
C GLN A 110 -9.98 -10.03 13.87
N CYS A 111 -8.95 -9.42 14.44
CA CYS A 111 -7.69 -10.06 14.78
C CYS A 111 -7.39 -9.79 16.26
N ASP A 112 -7.35 -10.85 17.05
CA ASP A 112 -7.14 -10.78 18.50
C ASP A 112 -5.65 -10.79 18.88
N HIS A 113 -4.74 -10.56 17.93
CA HIS A 113 -3.30 -10.63 18.18
C HIS A 113 -2.88 -9.61 19.26
N PRO A 114 -2.09 -9.99 20.29
CA PRO A 114 -1.75 -9.09 21.40
C PRO A 114 -1.19 -7.71 21.03
N LEU A 115 -0.41 -7.64 19.95
CA LEU A 115 0.09 -6.38 19.39
C LEU A 115 -1.02 -5.36 19.06
N LEU A 116 -2.23 -5.81 18.73
CA LEU A 116 -3.40 -4.97 18.46
C LEU A 116 -4.20 -4.59 19.73
N MET A 117 -3.79 -5.13 20.88
CA MET A 117 -4.47 -4.94 22.18
C MET A 117 -3.63 -4.11 23.16
N ILE A 118 -2.41 -3.72 22.78
CA ILE A 118 -1.52 -2.91 23.63
C ILE A 118 -1.60 -1.45 23.16
N ASP A 119 -2.15 -0.56 24.01
CA ASP A 119 -2.35 0.86 23.68
C ASP A 119 -1.08 1.53 23.14
N THR A 120 0.05 1.32 23.81
CA THR A 120 1.34 1.93 23.40
C THR A 120 1.82 1.45 22.03
N LYS A 121 1.45 0.23 21.61
CA LYS A 121 1.75 -0.28 20.26
C LYS A 121 0.80 0.31 19.24
N ILE A 122 -0.49 0.37 19.57
CA ILE A 122 -1.51 0.97 18.70
C ILE A 122 -1.18 2.44 18.39
N MET A 123 -0.77 3.22 19.39
CA MET A 123 -0.40 4.63 19.20
C MET A 123 0.80 4.83 18.26
N ASN A 124 1.58 3.78 17.99
CA ASN A 124 2.70 3.78 17.05
C ASN A 124 2.38 3.09 15.72
N MET A 125 1.12 2.78 15.45
CA MET A 125 0.67 2.09 14.24
C MET A 125 -0.38 2.88 13.48
N ALA A 126 -0.49 2.60 12.19
CA ALA A 126 -1.62 2.99 11.36
C ALA A 126 -2.18 1.76 10.65
N GLU A 127 -3.48 1.73 10.37
CA GLU A 127 -4.07 0.64 9.56
C GLU A 127 -4.24 1.08 8.11
N ILE A 128 -3.77 0.25 7.18
CA ILE A 128 -4.20 0.29 5.78
C ILE A 128 -5.41 -0.63 5.62
N SER A 129 -6.45 -0.16 4.92
CA SER A 129 -7.60 -0.99 4.54
C SER A 129 -8.16 -0.57 3.18
N ARG A 130 -9.11 -1.36 2.65
CA ARG A 130 -9.76 -1.12 1.34
C ARG A 130 -8.78 -0.81 0.21
N PHE A 131 -7.60 -1.45 0.25
CA PHE A 131 -6.56 -1.27 -0.74
C PHE A 131 -6.90 -2.10 -1.99
N CYS A 132 -7.39 -1.43 -3.04
CA CYS A 132 -7.79 -2.12 -4.26
C CYS A 132 -7.55 -1.29 -5.52
N MET A 133 -7.47 -1.98 -6.65
CA MET A 133 -7.33 -1.41 -7.99
C MET A 133 -8.57 -1.75 -8.81
N ALA A 134 -8.99 -0.88 -9.73
CA ALA A 134 -10.10 -1.19 -10.63
C ALA A 134 -9.71 -2.29 -11.63
N LYS A 135 -10.67 -3.13 -12.05
CA LYS A 135 -10.44 -4.33 -12.89
C LYS A 135 -9.59 -4.10 -14.13
N LYS A 136 -9.78 -2.97 -14.80
CA LYS A 136 -9.03 -2.62 -16.02
C LYS A 136 -7.53 -2.37 -15.77
N PHE A 137 -7.17 -1.96 -14.54
CA PHE A 137 -5.79 -1.77 -14.12
C PHE A 137 -5.19 -3.02 -13.48
N ARG A 138 -5.90 -4.18 -13.52
CA ARG A 138 -5.49 -5.41 -12.85
C ARG A 138 -4.90 -6.54 -13.71
N GLN A 139 -4.69 -6.36 -15.00
CA GLN A 139 -4.52 -7.51 -15.89
C GLN A 139 -3.06 -7.94 -16.11
N ARG A 140 -2.59 -8.89 -15.28
CA ARG A 140 -1.68 -9.98 -15.71
C ARG A 140 -2.19 -11.34 -15.17
N PRO A 141 -2.16 -12.43 -15.96
CA PRO A 141 -2.67 -13.76 -15.54
C PRO A 141 -1.94 -14.44 -14.35
N LEU A 142 -0.91 -13.82 -13.77
CA LEU A 142 -0.02 -14.43 -12.76
C LEU A 142 0.35 -13.51 -11.59
N ASP A 143 -0.16 -12.27 -11.56
CA ASP A 143 0.08 -11.34 -10.46
C ASP A 143 -1.18 -11.26 -9.57
N GLY A 144 -1.01 -11.20 -8.25
CA GLY A 144 -2.13 -11.14 -7.29
C GLY A 144 -3.09 -9.97 -7.53
N ARG A 145 -4.24 -9.96 -6.82
CA ARG A 145 -5.36 -9.03 -7.04
C ARG A 145 -5.04 -7.55 -6.76
N ILE A 146 -4.05 -7.25 -5.91
CA ILE A 146 -3.77 -5.88 -5.44
C ILE A 146 -2.58 -5.26 -6.18
N LEU A 147 -1.56 -6.04 -6.53
CA LEU A 147 -0.36 -5.60 -7.25
C LEU A 147 -0.21 -6.24 -8.65
N PRO A 148 -1.20 -6.12 -9.54
CA PRO A 148 -1.04 -6.50 -10.92
C PRO A 148 -0.33 -5.41 -11.71
N ALA A 149 0.43 -5.85 -12.72
CA ALA A 149 0.95 -4.92 -13.69
C ALA A 149 -0.13 -4.27 -14.53
N TYR A 150 0.09 -2.99 -14.81
CA TYR A 150 -0.62 -2.28 -15.85
C TYR A 150 -0.44 -3.02 -17.18
N TYR A 151 -1.54 -3.42 -17.77
CA TYR A 151 -1.61 -3.79 -19.18
C TYR A 151 -2.93 -3.25 -19.71
N GLU A 152 -2.88 -2.18 -20.50
CA GLU A 152 -3.94 -1.98 -21.48
C GLU A 152 -3.63 -2.88 -22.67
N ALA A 153 -4.55 -3.80 -22.92
CA ALA A 153 -4.66 -4.47 -24.21
C ALA A 153 -5.35 -3.51 -25.20
N GLU A 154 -4.73 -2.36 -25.50
CA GLU A 154 -5.12 -1.56 -26.67
C GLU A 154 -4.09 -1.70 -27.78
N LYS A 155 -4.61 -2.12 -28.93
CA LYS A 155 -3.92 -2.54 -30.15
C LYS A 155 -3.34 -1.39 -30.98
N GLU A 156 -3.19 -0.19 -30.42
CA GLU A 156 -2.59 0.94 -31.13
C GLU A 156 -1.19 1.22 -30.58
N ILE A 157 -0.22 0.89 -31.43
CA ILE A 157 1.21 0.92 -31.16
C ILE A 157 1.63 2.37 -30.94
N ASP A 158 1.87 2.73 -29.68
CA ASP A 158 2.85 3.79 -29.40
C ASP A 158 4.18 3.34 -30.02
N LYS A 159 4.62 4.05 -31.07
CA LYS A 159 5.84 3.72 -31.83
C LYS A 159 7.11 3.97 -31.04
N ASN A 160 7.00 4.55 -29.84
CA ASN A 160 8.15 4.80 -28.97
C ASN A 160 8.58 3.51 -28.23
N PRO A 161 9.80 2.98 -28.48
CA PRO A 161 10.33 1.81 -27.78
C PRO A 161 10.42 2.02 -26.26
N LEU A 162 10.68 3.24 -25.80
CA LEU A 162 10.74 3.58 -24.37
C LEU A 162 9.35 3.51 -23.74
N GLY A 163 8.31 4.06 -24.38
CA GLY A 163 6.93 4.01 -23.91
C GLY A 163 6.42 2.57 -23.75
N GLN A 164 6.70 1.69 -24.72
CA GLN A 164 6.39 0.26 -24.60
C GLN A 164 7.19 -0.44 -23.50
N PHE A 165 8.47 -0.09 -23.34
CA PHE A 165 9.33 -0.65 -22.30
C PHE A 165 8.82 -0.30 -20.89
N PHE A 166 8.47 0.97 -20.66
CA PHE A 166 7.92 1.42 -19.38
C PHE A 166 6.51 0.91 -19.12
N ARG A 167 5.61 0.87 -20.12
CA ARG A 167 4.27 0.24 -19.99
C ARG A 167 4.37 -1.23 -19.58
N ARG A 168 5.31 -1.99 -20.15
CA ARG A 168 5.61 -3.38 -19.72
C ARG A 168 6.24 -3.46 -18.33
N ARG A 169 6.77 -2.36 -17.81
CA ARG A 169 7.42 -2.22 -16.50
C ARG A 169 6.64 -1.40 -15.47
N ILE A 170 5.33 -1.17 -15.64
CA ILE A 170 4.48 -0.78 -14.50
C ILE A 170 3.80 -2.00 -13.84
N PRO A 171 4.51 -2.99 -13.25
CA PRO A 171 3.92 -3.97 -12.32
C PRO A 171 3.28 -3.38 -11.06
N TYR A 172 3.35 -2.07 -10.88
CA TYR A 172 3.25 -1.46 -9.57
C TYR A 172 2.48 -0.13 -9.60
N ALA A 173 1.40 -0.08 -10.40
CA ALA A 173 0.43 1.03 -10.32
C ALA A 173 0.06 1.39 -8.87
N PRO A 174 -0.11 0.45 -7.92
CA PRO A 174 -0.47 0.76 -6.53
C PRO A 174 0.62 1.46 -5.69
N LEU A 175 1.86 1.64 -6.17
CA LEU A 175 2.93 2.26 -5.35
C LEU A 175 2.61 3.69 -4.94
N GLY A 176 1.89 4.45 -5.76
CA GLY A 176 1.43 5.79 -5.42
C GLY A 176 0.46 5.77 -4.24
N LEU A 177 -0.39 4.75 -4.12
CA LEU A 177 -1.26 4.55 -2.96
C LEU A 177 -0.43 4.19 -1.72
N LEU A 178 0.59 3.36 -1.87
CA LEU A 178 1.51 3.01 -0.78
C LEU A 178 2.32 4.23 -0.31
N ARG A 179 2.79 5.07 -1.24
CA ARG A 179 3.47 6.35 -0.96
C ARG A 179 2.61 7.23 -0.05
N VAL A 180 1.36 7.50 -0.45
CA VAL A 180 0.50 8.40 0.35
C VAL A 180 0.13 7.78 1.70
N ALA A 181 0.04 6.44 1.78
CA ALA A 181 -0.15 5.75 3.06
C ALA A 181 1.04 5.96 4.01
N PHE A 182 2.27 5.80 3.49
CA PHE A 182 3.50 6.01 4.26
C PHE A 182 3.65 7.46 4.66
N GLU A 183 3.40 8.38 3.73
CA GLU A 183 3.43 9.82 3.99
C GLU A 183 2.45 10.20 5.11
N THR A 184 1.21 9.70 5.07
CA THR A 184 0.18 9.96 6.09
C THR A 184 0.60 9.50 7.48
N ALA A 185 1.18 8.30 7.57
CA ALA A 185 1.66 7.75 8.84
C ALA A 185 2.88 8.53 9.36
N LEU A 186 3.89 8.75 8.51
CA LEU A 186 5.10 9.47 8.90
C LEU A 186 4.82 10.94 9.26
N ASP A 187 3.87 11.60 8.59
CA ASP A 187 3.37 12.94 8.96
C ASP A 187 2.79 12.99 10.36
N SER A 188 2.32 11.86 10.87
CA SER A 188 1.81 11.70 12.23
C SER A 188 2.84 11.08 13.19
N ASN A 189 4.11 10.98 12.80
CA ASN A 189 5.20 10.31 13.53
C ASN A 189 4.93 8.82 13.83
N ILE A 190 4.18 8.15 12.96
CA ILE A 190 3.84 6.74 13.12
C ILE A 190 4.79 5.89 12.26
N PRO A 191 5.59 5.01 12.87
CA PRO A 191 6.59 4.22 12.16
C PRO A 191 6.04 2.91 11.55
N ASP A 192 4.99 2.34 12.14
CA ASP A 192 4.50 1.01 11.81
C ASP A 192 3.12 1.06 11.14
N MET A 193 2.85 0.07 10.29
CA MET A 193 1.54 -0.10 9.67
C MET A 193 1.08 -1.55 9.77
N VAL A 194 -0.22 -1.71 9.95
CA VAL A 194 -0.93 -3.00 9.92
C VAL A 194 -1.89 -3.06 8.76
N VAL A 195 -2.05 -4.25 8.19
CA VAL A 195 -2.97 -4.48 7.06
C VAL A 195 -3.36 -5.96 7.01
N ALA A 196 -4.61 -6.25 6.67
CA ALA A 196 -5.05 -7.59 6.31
C ALA A 196 -5.24 -7.68 4.79
N LEU A 197 -4.57 -8.62 4.14
CA LEU A 197 -4.57 -8.77 2.68
C LEU A 197 -4.71 -10.23 2.27
N ASP A 198 -5.28 -10.47 1.07
CA ASP A 198 -5.34 -11.79 0.46
C ASP A 198 -3.90 -12.33 0.28
N PRO A 199 -3.56 -13.52 0.82
CA PRO A 199 -2.22 -14.10 0.76
C PRO A 199 -1.65 -14.24 -0.65
N THR A 200 -2.47 -14.30 -1.69
CA THR A 200 -2.03 -14.35 -3.09
C THR A 200 -1.24 -13.09 -3.48
N ASN A 201 -1.42 -11.98 -2.78
CA ASN A 201 -0.68 -10.74 -2.99
C ASN A 201 0.75 -10.76 -2.43
N PHE A 202 1.06 -11.67 -1.49
CA PHE A 202 2.33 -11.66 -0.76
C PHE A 202 3.55 -11.85 -1.66
N ARG A 203 3.38 -12.64 -2.74
CA ARG A 203 4.44 -12.81 -3.74
C ARG A 203 4.78 -11.49 -4.41
N SER A 204 3.78 -10.70 -4.79
CA SER A 204 3.98 -9.38 -5.39
C SER A 204 4.49 -8.36 -4.37
N MET A 205 4.03 -8.41 -3.11
CA MET A 205 4.54 -7.55 -2.03
C MET A 205 6.03 -7.77 -1.78
N LYS A 206 6.48 -9.03 -1.76
CA LYS A 206 7.90 -9.36 -1.64
C LYS A 206 8.71 -8.84 -2.83
N ARG A 207 8.16 -8.91 -4.06
CA ARG A 207 8.83 -8.38 -5.28
C ARG A 207 9.02 -6.86 -5.24
N ILE A 208 8.12 -6.12 -4.61
CA ILE A 208 8.29 -4.66 -4.42
C ILE A 208 9.15 -4.32 -3.20
N GLY A 209 9.75 -5.29 -2.51
CA GLY A 209 10.59 -5.04 -1.34
C GLY A 209 9.81 -4.80 -0.04
N LEU A 210 8.52 -5.11 0.03
CA LEU A 210 7.75 -4.98 1.26
C LEU A 210 8.05 -6.17 2.20
N SER A 211 8.83 -5.89 3.25
CA SER A 211 9.15 -6.81 4.34
C SER A 211 8.09 -6.68 5.45
N TYR A 212 7.62 -7.80 6.00
CA TYR A 212 6.52 -7.81 6.98
C TYR A 212 6.62 -9.00 7.95
N ARG A 213 5.82 -8.94 9.02
CA ARG A 213 5.58 -10.03 9.96
C ARG A 213 4.10 -10.41 9.95
N VAL A 214 3.83 -11.70 10.01
CA VAL A 214 2.47 -12.22 10.09
C VAL A 214 1.93 -12.06 11.51
N LEU A 215 0.70 -11.54 11.62
CA LEU A 215 -0.04 -11.45 12.88
C LEU A 215 -1.08 -12.56 12.93
N GLY A 216 -0.75 -13.65 13.62
CA GLY A 216 -1.71 -14.73 13.91
C GLY A 216 -2.22 -15.52 12.69
N PRO A 217 -3.33 -16.25 12.86
CA PRO A 217 -3.92 -17.04 11.78
C PRO A 217 -4.60 -16.16 10.73
N ARG A 218 -4.99 -16.78 9.62
CA ARG A 218 -5.82 -16.13 8.60
C ARG A 218 -7.22 -15.85 9.16
N ILE A 219 -7.79 -14.72 8.76
CA ILE A 219 -9.14 -14.29 9.12
C ILE A 219 -10.05 -14.38 7.89
N ASP A 220 -11.34 -14.64 8.10
CA ASP A 220 -12.35 -14.74 7.04
C ASP A 220 -13.15 -13.43 6.94
N VAL A 221 -12.51 -12.42 6.35
CA VAL A 221 -13.07 -11.08 6.17
C VAL A 221 -12.80 -10.69 4.73
N HIS A 222 -13.83 -10.50 3.91
CA HIS A 222 -13.66 -10.30 2.46
C HIS A 222 -12.86 -11.47 1.84
N GLY A 223 -13.25 -12.70 2.23
CA GLY A 223 -12.52 -13.93 1.95
C GLY A 223 -11.34 -14.15 2.91
N THR A 224 -10.43 -15.03 2.51
CA THR A 224 -9.26 -15.37 3.35
C THR A 224 -8.21 -14.27 3.31
N GLN A 225 -8.03 -13.54 4.42
CA GLN A 225 -7.01 -12.51 4.59
C GLN A 225 -5.96 -12.95 5.60
N GLN A 226 -4.72 -12.48 5.43
CA GLN A 226 -3.66 -12.64 6.40
C GLN A 226 -3.29 -11.28 6.98
N PRO A 227 -3.54 -11.04 8.28
CA PRO A 227 -3.06 -9.86 8.98
C PRO A 227 -1.53 -9.85 9.04
N ILE A 228 -0.94 -8.69 8.73
CA ILE A 228 0.50 -8.45 8.78
C ILE A 228 0.81 -7.08 9.39
N VAL A 229 2.01 -6.94 9.94
CA VAL A 229 2.59 -5.67 10.38
C VAL A 229 3.93 -5.44 9.70
N PHE A 230 4.24 -4.20 9.38
CA PHE A 230 5.54 -3.80 8.85
C PHE A 230 5.94 -2.40 9.33
N ASN A 231 7.23 -2.12 9.31
CA ASN A 231 7.77 -0.78 9.57
C ASN A 231 8.12 -0.08 8.27
N ILE A 232 7.73 1.19 8.19
CA ILE A 232 7.90 2.00 6.99
C ILE A 232 9.39 2.14 6.65
N LYS A 233 10.26 2.45 7.62
CA LYS A 233 11.69 2.60 7.39
C LYS A 233 12.30 1.31 6.86
N HIS A 234 12.00 0.18 7.52
CA HIS A 234 12.56 -1.12 7.12
C HIS A 234 12.11 -1.54 5.72
N VAL A 235 10.85 -1.27 5.36
CA VAL A 235 10.37 -1.46 3.98
C VAL A 235 11.14 -0.57 3.01
N LEU A 236 11.37 0.71 3.34
CA LEU A 236 12.14 1.62 2.48
C LEU A 236 13.62 1.22 2.36
N ASP A 237 14.26 0.74 3.43
CA ASP A 237 15.62 0.20 3.39
C ASP A 237 15.68 -0.99 2.43
N ASN A 238 14.74 -1.94 2.54
CA ASN A 238 14.70 -3.12 1.70
C ASN A 238 14.37 -2.79 0.24
N MET A 239 13.45 -1.85 0.00
CA MET A 239 13.17 -1.33 -1.35
C MET A 239 14.41 -0.70 -1.98
N ALA A 240 15.18 0.11 -1.24
CA ALA A 240 16.38 0.75 -1.77
C ALA A 240 17.43 -0.26 -2.23
N MET A 241 17.54 -1.41 -1.56
CA MET A 241 18.48 -2.47 -1.92
C MET A 241 17.97 -3.37 -3.04
N GLU A 242 16.73 -3.85 -2.94
CA GLU A 242 16.20 -4.93 -3.78
C GLU A 242 15.41 -4.42 -4.98
N ASN A 243 14.83 -3.22 -4.90
CA ASN A 243 13.98 -2.67 -5.95
C ASN A 243 14.00 -1.12 -5.99
N PRO A 244 15.11 -0.51 -6.46
CA PRO A 244 15.29 0.94 -6.47
C PRO A 244 14.21 1.70 -7.26
N GLU A 245 13.69 1.12 -8.34
CA GLU A 245 12.59 1.71 -9.12
C GLU A 245 11.32 1.88 -8.26
N CYS A 246 10.98 0.88 -7.44
CA CYS A 246 9.86 0.98 -6.50
C CYS A 246 10.17 1.97 -5.36
N TRP A 247 11.40 1.91 -4.85
CA TRP A 247 11.86 2.84 -3.82
C TRP A 247 11.69 4.29 -4.26
N GLU A 248 12.08 4.65 -5.48
CA GLU A 248 11.97 6.04 -5.96
C GLU A 248 10.53 6.56 -5.96
N ILE A 249 9.57 5.72 -6.34
CA ILE A 249 8.14 6.08 -6.33
C ILE A 249 7.64 6.20 -4.90
N VAL A 250 7.83 5.14 -4.08
CA VAL A 250 7.24 5.05 -2.74
C VAL A 250 7.88 6.05 -1.78
N SER A 251 9.21 6.19 -1.83
CA SER A 251 9.96 7.09 -0.95
C SER A 251 9.89 8.56 -1.37
N ASP A 252 9.29 8.86 -2.52
CA ASP A 252 9.38 10.16 -3.18
C ASP A 252 10.83 10.63 -3.33
N GLN A 253 11.61 9.86 -4.09
CA GLN A 253 13.04 10.09 -4.34
C GLN A 253 13.85 10.27 -3.03
N GLY A 254 13.50 9.48 -2.01
CA GLY A 254 14.14 9.43 -0.71
C GLY A 254 13.64 10.45 0.32
N ARG A 255 12.67 11.32 -0.01
CA ARG A 255 12.11 12.28 0.96
C ARG A 255 11.48 11.58 2.16
N LEU A 256 10.61 10.60 1.92
CA LEU A 256 9.97 9.83 3.00
C LEU A 256 10.97 8.95 3.74
N HIS A 257 12.01 8.44 3.05
CA HIS A 257 13.04 7.62 3.69
C HIS A 257 13.86 8.44 4.70
N LYS A 258 14.23 9.67 4.36
CA LYS A 258 14.87 10.61 5.31
C LYS A 258 13.99 10.86 6.52
N LYS A 259 12.69 11.04 6.31
CA LYS A 259 11.72 11.22 7.41
C LYS A 259 11.61 9.97 8.28
N ALA A 260 11.50 8.79 7.68
CA ALA A 260 11.46 7.52 8.39
C ALA A 260 12.72 7.31 9.26
N ASN A 261 13.91 7.68 8.75
CA ASN A 261 15.16 7.63 9.52
C ASN A 261 15.19 8.55 10.75
N THR A 262 14.39 9.63 10.77
CA THR A 262 14.27 10.51 11.94
C THR A 262 13.30 9.98 13.00
N ILE A 263 12.33 9.15 12.60
CA ILE A 263 11.27 8.63 13.47
C ILE A 263 11.68 7.28 14.09
N ALA A 264 12.26 6.39 13.30
CA ALA A 264 12.65 5.05 13.73
C ALA A 264 14.17 4.83 13.60
N GLN A 265 14.80 4.37 14.68
CA GLN A 265 16.19 3.89 14.64
C GLN A 265 16.22 2.39 14.26
N ASN A 266 17.35 1.89 13.76
CA ASN A 266 17.54 0.67 12.95
C ASN A 266 17.11 -0.70 13.55
N GLU A 267 16.31 -0.77 14.61
CA GLU A 267 16.05 -2.00 15.39
C GLU A 267 14.59 -2.48 15.33
N TRP A 268 13.96 -2.45 14.14
CA TRP A 268 12.60 -2.99 13.99
C TRP A 268 12.53 -4.50 14.24
N HIS A 269 13.60 -5.24 13.93
CA HIS A 269 13.59 -6.70 14.08
C HIS A 269 13.45 -7.16 15.54
N ASP A 270 13.80 -6.32 16.53
CA ASP A 270 13.85 -6.75 17.93
C ASP A 270 12.74 -6.15 18.82
N SER A 271 12.05 -5.09 18.38
CA SER A 271 11.16 -4.27 19.24
C SER A 271 9.65 -4.42 19.01
N VAL A 272 9.21 -5.00 17.88
CA VAL A 272 7.77 -5.16 17.57
C VAL A 272 7.08 -6.13 18.52
N PHE A 273 7.74 -7.26 18.77
CA PHE A 273 7.32 -8.26 19.75
C PHE A 273 8.27 -8.17 20.93
N ASP A 274 8.17 -7.06 21.66
CA ASP A 274 8.86 -6.87 22.93
C ASP A 274 8.38 -7.87 24.00
N GLU A 275 8.99 -7.80 25.18
CA GLU A 275 8.74 -8.75 26.26
C GLU A 275 7.25 -8.81 26.65
N ASP A 276 6.59 -7.65 26.77
CA ASP A 276 5.16 -7.55 27.07
C ASP A 276 4.29 -8.26 26.01
N CYS A 277 4.55 -8.00 24.72
CA CYS A 277 3.82 -8.66 23.64
C CYS A 277 4.09 -10.17 23.63
N ARG A 278 5.33 -10.60 23.89
CA ARG A 278 5.69 -12.02 23.97
C ARG A 278 4.98 -12.71 25.13
N GLU A 279 4.93 -12.09 26.30
CA GLU A 279 4.20 -12.62 27.45
C GLU A 279 2.72 -12.81 27.15
N MET A 280 2.07 -11.82 26.52
CA MET A 280 0.66 -11.91 26.16
C MET A 280 0.40 -13.02 25.13
N ILE A 281 1.30 -13.20 24.15
CA ILE A 281 1.23 -14.30 23.18
C ILE A 281 1.34 -15.64 23.91
N MET A 282 2.30 -15.78 24.84
CA MET A 282 2.49 -17.02 25.60
C MET A 282 1.30 -17.33 26.50
N LYS A 283 0.68 -16.32 27.12
CA LYS A 283 -0.54 -16.47 27.94
C LYS A 283 -1.74 -16.99 27.13
N LYS A 284 -1.81 -16.74 25.82
CA LYS A 284 -2.87 -17.29 24.96
C LYS A 284 -2.69 -18.77 24.60
N LEU A 285 -1.49 -19.31 24.79
CA LEU A 285 -1.17 -20.72 24.47
C LEU A 285 -1.39 -21.67 25.65
N ILE A 286 -1.62 -21.14 26.86
CA ILE A 286 -1.87 -21.87 28.11
C ILE A 286 -3.37 -21.88 28.38
#